data_AF-A0A812UZ13-F1
#
_entry.id   AF-A0A812UZ13-F1
#
_cell.length_a   1.000
_cell.length_b   1.000
_cell.length_c   1.000
_cell.angle_alpha   90.00
_cell.angle_beta   90.00
_cell.angle_gamma   90.00
#
_symmetry.space_group_name_H-M   'P 1'
#
loop_
_entity.id
_entity.type
_entity.pdbx_description
1 polymer ?
#
loop_
_entity_poly.entity_id
_entity_poly.type
_entity_poly.pdbx_seq_one_letter_code
_entity_poly.pdbx_strand_id
1 'polypeptide(L)'
;SSLADFANFRALVEQTIDLKQAELRNYCISTAFDPSLKQLAKQRDTMREQMEEARADVEKKLGLGGNKAKDGRLSLTECPEGLALRATKKHQQAIQAFTGKPTLKVLSIKKQEVIFTTAELGKLNKQLQQAVDDYQKQTDALVSKALKVASTYCSVVERLADVLADLDVFAALARTALAAPCTFVRAEVDETGKDYVIDGAVHVLVVANSQQSYVANDLDMHRDT
;
A
#
# COMPACT_ATOMS: atom_id res chain seq x y z
N SER A 1 -12.02 20.54 -19.06
CA SER A 1 -12.36 21.01 -17.70
C SER A 1 -11.53 20.20 -16.72
N SER A 2 -10.96 20.82 -15.68
CA SER A 2 -10.04 20.17 -14.72
C SER A 2 -10.53 18.84 -14.15
N LEU A 3 -11.85 18.68 -13.97
CA LEU A 3 -12.47 17.42 -13.56
C LEU A 3 -12.31 16.27 -14.56
N ALA A 4 -12.37 16.54 -15.87
CA ALA A 4 -12.18 15.52 -16.90
C ALA A 4 -10.72 15.04 -16.93
N ASP A 5 -9.78 15.97 -16.73
CA ASP A 5 -8.35 15.64 -16.64
C ASP A 5 -8.07 14.77 -15.40
N PHE A 6 -8.74 15.04 -14.28
CA PHE A 6 -8.64 14.22 -13.06
C PHE A 6 -9.29 12.84 -13.23
N ALA A 7 -10.37 12.73 -14.01
CA ALA A 7 -10.96 11.44 -14.34
C ALA A 7 -9.98 10.53 -15.10
N ASN A 8 -9.18 11.10 -16.01
CA ASN A 8 -8.11 10.36 -16.70
C ASN A 8 -7.00 9.92 -15.73
N PHE A 9 -6.61 10.79 -14.79
CA PHE A 9 -5.67 10.42 -13.73
C PHE A 9 -6.21 9.27 -12.86
N ARG A 10 -7.49 9.32 -12.48
CA ARG A 10 -8.12 8.25 -11.69
C ARG A 10 -8.13 6.92 -12.45
N ALA A 11 -8.49 6.95 -13.73
CA ALA A 11 -8.48 5.76 -14.58
C ALA A 11 -7.07 5.16 -14.72
N LEU A 12 -6.03 5.99 -14.83
CA LEU A 12 -4.63 5.54 -14.82
C LEU A 12 -4.30 4.79 -13.52
N VAL A 13 -4.68 5.34 -12.36
CA VAL A 13 -4.44 4.72 -11.06
C VAL A 13 -5.18 3.39 -10.93
N GLU A 14 -6.47 3.35 -11.29
CA GLU A 14 -7.32 2.15 -11.24
C GLU A 14 -6.80 1.01 -12.14
N GLN A 15 -6.17 1.34 -13.27
CA GLN A 15 -5.60 0.35 -14.18
C GLN A 15 -4.21 -0.13 -13.76
N THR A 16 -3.42 0.74 -13.12
CA THR A 16 -2.00 0.47 -12.83
C THR A 16 -1.80 -0.18 -11.46
N ILE A 17 -2.59 0.18 -10.45
CA ILE A 17 -2.44 -0.30 -9.07
C ILE A 17 -3.48 -1.39 -8.78
N ASP A 18 -3.06 -2.46 -8.10
CA ASP A 18 -3.99 -3.46 -7.58
C ASP A 18 -4.68 -2.93 -6.31
N LEU A 19 -5.87 -2.35 -6.46
CA LEU A 19 -6.63 -1.78 -5.35
C LEU A 19 -7.05 -2.82 -4.30
N LYS A 20 -7.23 -4.09 -4.68
CA LYS A 20 -7.58 -5.16 -3.73
C LYS A 20 -6.41 -5.49 -2.82
N GLN A 21 -5.19 -5.46 -3.35
CA GLN A 21 -3.98 -5.62 -2.55
C GLN A 21 -3.71 -4.38 -1.69
N ALA A 22 -4.03 -3.18 -2.20
CA ALA A 22 -3.89 -1.94 -1.45
C ALA A 22 -4.74 -1.91 -0.17
N GLU A 23 -5.95 -2.48 -0.19
CA GLU A 23 -6.80 -2.65 1.01
C GLU A 23 -6.11 -3.48 2.11
N LEU A 24 -5.27 -4.44 1.71
CA LEU A 24 -4.47 -5.27 2.60
C LEU A 24 -3.12 -4.60 2.98
N ARG A 25 -2.96 -3.30 2.69
CA ARG A 25 -1.71 -2.53 2.84
C ARG A 25 -0.54 -3.06 2.01
N ASN A 26 -0.83 -3.77 0.92
CA ASN A 26 0.16 -4.25 -0.02
C ASN A 26 0.06 -3.47 -1.34
N TYR A 27 0.99 -2.55 -1.59
CA TYR A 27 0.96 -1.71 -2.79
C TYR A 27 1.77 -2.35 -3.91
N CYS A 28 1.07 -2.89 -4.91
CA CYS A 28 1.68 -3.52 -6.07
C CYS A 28 1.00 -3.13 -7.37
N ILE A 29 1.74 -3.30 -8.47
CA ILE A 29 1.22 -3.10 -9.82
C ILE A 29 0.22 -4.21 -10.13
N SER A 30 -0.90 -3.83 -10.72
CA SER A 30 -1.91 -4.77 -11.19
C SER A 30 -1.33 -5.74 -12.21
N THR A 31 -1.52 -7.03 -11.99
CA THR A 31 -1.12 -8.08 -12.95
C THR A 31 -1.89 -8.00 -14.27
N ALA A 32 -2.98 -7.22 -14.34
CA ALA A 32 -3.71 -6.94 -15.56
C ALA A 32 -3.08 -5.83 -16.42
N PHE A 33 -2.19 -5.02 -15.83
CA PHE A 33 -1.56 -3.88 -16.50
C PHE A 33 -0.56 -4.32 -17.58
N ASP A 34 0.19 -5.39 -17.33
CA ASP A 34 1.25 -5.85 -18.22
C ASP A 34 1.21 -7.39 -18.42
N PRO A 35 1.07 -7.88 -19.68
CA PRO A 35 1.04 -9.31 -19.98
C PRO A 35 2.33 -10.06 -19.59
N SER A 36 3.49 -9.41 -19.66
CA SER A 36 4.77 -10.01 -19.28
C SER A 36 4.85 -10.24 -17.77
N LEU A 37 4.34 -9.31 -16.98
CA LEU A 37 4.25 -9.46 -15.52
C LEU A 37 3.34 -10.64 -15.13
N LYS A 38 2.24 -10.82 -15.85
CA LYS A 38 1.37 -12.00 -15.70
C LYS A 38 2.08 -13.31 -16.06
N GLN A 39 2.91 -13.32 -17.10
CA GLN A 39 3.70 -14.49 -17.47
C GLN A 39 4.76 -14.83 -16.42
N LEU A 40 5.49 -13.83 -15.93
CA LEU A 40 6.50 -14.00 -14.87
C LEU A 40 5.85 -14.47 -13.56
N ALA A 41 4.68 -13.94 -13.20
CA ALA A 41 3.91 -14.43 -12.04
C ALA A 41 3.53 -15.91 -12.20
N LYS A 42 3.02 -16.30 -13.37
CA LYS A 42 2.72 -17.71 -13.67
C LYS A 42 3.97 -18.59 -13.60
N GLN A 43 5.09 -18.15 -14.16
CA GLN A 43 6.35 -18.90 -14.10
C GLN A 43 6.78 -19.11 -12.66
N ARG A 44 6.75 -18.07 -11.82
CA ARG A 44 7.04 -18.17 -10.39
C ARG A 44 6.13 -19.17 -9.69
N ASP A 45 4.82 -19.12 -9.96
CA ASP A 45 3.84 -19.99 -9.32
C ASP A 45 4.01 -21.46 -9.76
N THR A 46 4.27 -21.70 -11.05
CA THR A 46 4.61 -23.05 -11.56
C THR A 46 5.90 -23.59 -10.93
N MET A 47 6.92 -22.76 -10.71
CA MET A 47 8.15 -23.20 -10.03
C MET A 47 7.85 -23.59 -8.56
N ARG A 48 6.95 -22.88 -7.88
CA ARG A 48 6.52 -23.23 -6.52
C ARG A 48 5.73 -24.55 -6.49
N GLU A 49 4.86 -24.77 -7.47
CA GLU A 49 4.15 -26.05 -7.62
C GLU A 49 5.13 -27.21 -7.84
N GLN A 50 6.11 -27.04 -8.74
CA GLN A 50 7.16 -28.06 -8.98
C GLN A 50 8.02 -28.32 -7.74
N MET A 51 8.25 -27.33 -6.89
CA MET A 51 8.94 -27.52 -5.61
C MET A 51 8.13 -28.36 -4.62
N GLU A 52 6.81 -28.16 -4.56
CA GLU A 52 5.94 -28.98 -3.73
C GLU A 52 5.84 -30.42 -4.26
N GLU A 53 5.81 -30.61 -5.58
CA GLU A 53 5.91 -31.93 -6.22
C GLU A 53 7.24 -32.62 -5.87
N ALA A 54 8.37 -31.92 -6.01
CA ALA A 54 9.68 -32.44 -5.63
C ALA A 54 9.75 -32.80 -4.14
N ARG A 55 9.10 -32.02 -3.27
CA ARG A 55 8.98 -32.33 -1.85
C ARG A 55 8.15 -33.60 -1.61
N ALA A 56 7.01 -33.76 -2.29
CA ALA A 56 6.18 -34.95 -2.20
C ALA A 56 6.91 -36.21 -2.70
N ASP A 57 7.68 -36.10 -3.77
CA ASP A 57 8.50 -37.18 -4.31
C ASP A 57 9.60 -37.63 -3.33
N VAL A 58 10.28 -36.67 -2.69
CA VAL A 58 11.28 -36.96 -1.66
C VAL A 58 10.64 -37.62 -0.44
N GLU A 59 9.45 -37.17 -0.05
CA GLU A 59 8.69 -37.76 1.05
C GLU A 59 8.29 -39.22 0.79
N LYS A 60 7.85 -39.51 -0.45
CA LYS A 60 7.56 -40.87 -0.90
C LYS A 60 8.81 -41.75 -0.91
N LYS A 61 9.93 -41.23 -1.44
CA LYS A 61 11.22 -41.95 -1.51
C LYS A 61 11.80 -42.27 -0.13
N LEU A 62 11.64 -41.37 0.84
CA LEU A 62 12.08 -41.58 2.23
C LEU A 62 11.15 -42.50 3.04
N GLY A 63 10.03 -42.95 2.46
CA GLY A 63 9.03 -43.76 3.17
C GLY A 63 8.35 -43.00 4.31
N LEU A 64 8.31 -41.66 4.23
CA LEU A 64 7.77 -40.79 5.28
C LEU A 64 6.30 -40.40 5.04
N GLY A 65 5.70 -40.85 3.95
CA GLY A 65 4.30 -40.57 3.61
C GLY A 65 3.31 -41.15 4.62
N GLY A 66 2.41 -40.31 5.13
CA GLY A 66 1.22 -40.74 5.86
C GLY A 66 0.06 -41.07 4.92
N ASN A 67 -0.95 -41.80 5.42
CA ASN A 67 -2.19 -42.14 4.69
C ASN A 67 -3.07 -40.93 4.28
N LYS A 68 -2.63 -39.69 4.54
CA LYS A 68 -3.33 -38.44 4.19
C LYS A 68 -2.33 -37.38 3.72
N ALA A 69 -2.64 -36.70 2.61
CA ALA A 69 -1.82 -35.65 1.99
C ALA A 69 -1.54 -34.41 2.88
N LYS A 70 -2.23 -34.25 4.01
CA LYS A 70 -2.05 -33.14 4.98
C LYS A 70 -1.19 -33.50 6.20
N ASP A 71 -0.73 -34.74 6.32
CA ASP A 71 0.11 -35.24 7.44
C ASP A 71 1.59 -35.33 7.03
N GLY A 72 2.02 -34.39 6.18
CA GLY A 72 3.37 -34.35 5.63
C GLY A 72 4.41 -34.21 6.73
N ARG A 73 5.29 -35.22 6.88
CA ARG A 73 6.41 -35.18 7.83
C ARG A 73 7.58 -34.35 7.30
N LEU A 74 7.47 -33.94 6.03
CA LEU A 74 8.34 -32.99 5.33
C LEU A 74 7.59 -31.71 5.01
N SER A 75 8.23 -30.57 5.20
CA SER A 75 7.70 -29.25 4.87
C SER A 75 8.77 -28.41 4.17
N LEU A 76 8.37 -27.48 3.31
CA LEU A 76 9.28 -26.47 2.78
C LEU A 76 9.49 -25.37 3.83
N THR A 77 10.72 -24.89 3.95
CA THR A 77 11.10 -23.81 4.87
C THR A 77 12.12 -22.90 4.20
N GLU A 78 11.97 -21.60 4.42
CA GLU A 78 12.91 -20.60 3.91
C GLU A 78 14.25 -20.67 4.64
N CYS A 79 15.33 -20.63 3.87
CA CYS A 79 16.72 -20.62 4.32
C CYS A 79 17.50 -19.56 3.52
N PRO A 80 18.71 -19.16 3.96
CA PRO A 80 19.52 -18.18 3.24
C PRO A 80 19.83 -18.57 1.78
N GLU A 81 19.87 -19.88 1.48
CA GLU A 81 20.12 -20.41 0.13
C GLU A 81 18.82 -20.62 -0.69
N GLY A 82 17.65 -20.22 -0.16
CA GLY A 82 16.33 -20.41 -0.78
C GLY A 82 15.44 -21.38 0.00
N LEU A 83 14.47 -22.00 -0.68
CA LEU A 83 13.56 -22.98 -0.07
C LEU A 83 14.27 -24.31 0.15
N ALA A 84 14.14 -24.88 1.35
CA ALA A 84 14.73 -26.16 1.73
C ALA A 84 13.70 -27.11 2.35
N LEU A 85 14.01 -28.40 2.37
CA LEU A 85 13.18 -29.42 3.01
C LEU A 85 13.50 -29.46 4.51
N ARG A 86 12.44 -29.43 5.32
CA ARG A 86 12.48 -29.53 6.77
C ARG A 86 11.77 -30.80 7.22
N ALA A 87 12.47 -31.61 8.02
CA ALA A 87 11.92 -32.78 8.70
C ALA A 87 12.19 -32.73 10.21
N THR A 88 11.40 -33.47 10.98
CA THR A 88 11.65 -33.65 12.42
C THR A 88 12.88 -34.53 12.66
N LYS A 89 13.59 -34.29 13.78
CA LYS A 89 14.81 -35.04 14.14
C LYS A 89 14.62 -36.57 14.22
N LYS A 90 13.40 -37.05 14.48
CA LYS A 90 13.06 -38.49 14.48
C LYS A 90 13.37 -39.18 13.14
N HIS A 91 13.39 -38.43 12.04
CA HIS A 91 13.63 -38.94 10.69
C HIS A 91 15.07 -38.70 10.21
N GLN A 92 15.95 -38.20 11.09
CA GLN A 92 17.35 -37.91 10.76
C GLN A 92 18.09 -39.16 10.25
N GLN A 93 17.91 -40.32 10.89
CA GLN A 93 18.56 -41.56 10.47
C GLN A 93 18.07 -42.02 9.09
N ALA A 94 16.78 -41.87 8.78
CA ALA A 94 16.23 -42.20 7.46
C ALA A 94 16.80 -41.28 6.36
N ILE A 95 17.03 -40.00 6.67
CA ILE A 95 17.64 -39.03 5.75
C ILE A 95 19.14 -39.32 5.55
N GLN A 96 19.85 -39.71 6.63
CA GLN A 96 21.28 -40.03 6.57
C GLN A 96 21.56 -41.40 5.93
N ALA A 97 20.66 -42.37 6.08
CA ALA A 97 20.75 -43.70 5.48
C ALA A 97 20.25 -43.74 4.02
N PHE A 98 19.71 -42.63 3.51
CA PHE A 98 19.24 -42.51 2.14
C PHE A 98 20.45 -42.38 1.19
N THR A 99 21.02 -43.52 0.82
CA THR A 99 22.20 -43.66 -0.06
C THR A 99 21.80 -44.12 -1.47
N GLY A 100 20.54 -43.94 -1.87
CA GLY A 100 20.03 -44.21 -3.22
C GLY A 100 19.51 -42.91 -3.85
N LYS A 101 20.11 -42.46 -4.96
CA LYS A 101 19.90 -41.17 -5.67
C LYS A 101 18.47 -40.57 -5.52
N PRO A 102 18.31 -39.26 -5.25
CA PRO A 102 19.21 -38.15 -5.59
C PRO A 102 20.11 -37.71 -4.42
N THR A 103 21.22 -37.05 -4.72
CA THR A 103 22.17 -36.47 -3.77
C THR A 103 21.47 -35.51 -2.80
N LEU A 104 21.11 -36.01 -1.62
CA LEU A 104 20.62 -35.22 -0.50
C LEU A 104 21.79 -34.53 0.18
N LYS A 105 21.73 -33.20 0.31
CA LYS A 105 22.71 -32.40 1.04
C LYS A 105 22.05 -31.86 2.31
N VAL A 106 22.58 -32.23 3.47
CA VAL A 106 22.14 -31.64 4.75
C VAL A 106 22.68 -30.22 4.84
N LEU A 107 21.80 -29.24 5.08
CA LEU A 107 22.16 -27.83 5.19
C LEU A 107 22.38 -27.43 6.65
N SER A 108 21.48 -27.87 7.55
CA SER A 108 21.57 -27.54 8.97
C SER A 108 20.85 -28.58 9.81
N ILE A 109 21.43 -28.93 10.97
CA ILE A 109 20.79 -29.77 11.98
C ILE A 109 20.57 -28.91 13.22
N LYS A 110 19.31 -28.73 13.62
CA LYS A 110 18.92 -28.01 14.83
C LYS A 110 18.42 -28.99 15.88
N LYS A 111 18.12 -28.47 17.08
CA LYS A 111 17.74 -29.28 18.25
C LYS A 111 16.52 -30.19 18.00
N GLN A 112 15.54 -29.75 17.20
CA GLN A 112 14.30 -30.48 16.92
C GLN A 112 14.05 -30.80 15.43
N GLU A 113 14.82 -30.20 14.52
CA GLU A 113 14.59 -30.27 13.08
C GLU A 113 15.89 -30.48 12.30
N VAL A 114 15.78 -31.15 11.15
CA VAL A 114 16.84 -31.33 10.17
C VAL A 114 16.40 -30.64 8.89
N ILE A 115 17.25 -29.75 8.38
CA ILE A 115 17.03 -29.01 7.13
C ILE A 115 18.03 -29.53 6.10
N PHE A 116 17.51 -29.89 4.94
CA PHE A 116 18.30 -30.48 3.86
C PHE A 116 17.72 -30.09 2.49
N THR A 117 18.47 -30.34 1.43
CA THR A 117 18.08 -30.04 0.06
C THR A 117 18.45 -31.17 -0.88
N THR A 118 17.84 -31.20 -2.08
CA THR A 118 18.20 -32.11 -3.17
C THR A 118 18.86 -31.33 -4.31
N ALA A 119 19.60 -32.02 -5.17
CA ALA A 119 20.11 -31.40 -6.40
C ALA A 119 19.00 -30.83 -7.30
N GLU A 120 17.83 -31.47 -7.33
CA GLU A 120 16.64 -30.98 -8.06
C GLU A 120 16.08 -29.71 -7.43
N LEU A 121 15.88 -29.68 -6.11
CA LEU A 121 15.40 -28.50 -5.38
C LEU A 121 16.40 -27.34 -5.49
N GLY A 122 17.71 -27.63 -5.50
CA GLY A 122 18.74 -26.62 -5.74
C GLY A 122 18.66 -25.98 -7.14
N LYS A 123 18.28 -26.75 -8.18
CA LYS A 123 18.03 -26.19 -9.52
C LYS A 123 16.75 -25.35 -9.54
N LEU A 124 15.68 -25.84 -8.95
CA LEU A 124 14.40 -25.12 -8.84
C LEU A 124 14.57 -23.81 -8.05
N ASN A 125 15.37 -23.79 -6.98
CA ASN A 125 15.67 -22.57 -6.23
C ASN A 125 16.35 -21.51 -7.10
N LYS A 126 17.33 -21.90 -7.93
CA LYS A 126 17.98 -20.96 -8.86
C LYS A 126 17.00 -20.39 -9.88
N GLN A 127 16.13 -21.24 -10.43
CA GLN A 127 15.11 -20.81 -11.39
C GLN A 127 14.05 -19.91 -10.74
N LEU A 128 13.59 -20.25 -9.54
CA LEU A 128 12.66 -19.44 -8.77
C LEU A 128 13.28 -18.08 -8.42
N GLN A 129 14.53 -18.06 -7.97
CA GLN A 129 15.23 -16.80 -7.66
C GLN A 129 15.34 -15.94 -8.91
N GLN A 130 15.73 -16.52 -10.05
CA GLN A 130 15.78 -15.80 -11.32
C GLN A 130 14.40 -15.25 -11.71
N ALA A 131 13.34 -16.05 -11.61
CA ALA A 131 11.98 -15.61 -11.92
C ALA A 131 11.50 -14.49 -10.98
N VAL A 132 11.87 -14.53 -9.70
CA VAL A 132 11.59 -13.48 -8.72
C VAL A 132 12.37 -12.21 -9.05
N ASP A 133 13.66 -12.32 -9.36
CA ASP A 133 14.50 -11.19 -9.72
C ASP A 133 14.02 -10.52 -11.01
N ASP A 134 13.65 -11.30 -12.02
CA ASP A 134 13.13 -10.80 -13.30
C ASP A 134 11.74 -10.15 -13.11
N TYR A 135 10.88 -10.74 -12.28
CA TYR A 135 9.61 -10.13 -11.87
C TYR A 135 9.82 -8.79 -11.17
N GLN A 136 10.77 -8.71 -10.24
CA GLN A 136 11.07 -7.48 -9.51
C GLN A 136 11.59 -6.39 -10.44
N LYS A 137 12.57 -6.71 -11.31
CA LYS A 137 13.10 -5.75 -12.30
C LYS A 137 12.00 -5.22 -13.22
N GLN A 138 11.12 -6.09 -13.70
CA GLN A 138 10.01 -5.68 -14.56
C GLN A 138 9.03 -4.78 -13.79
N THR A 139 8.73 -5.14 -12.54
CA THR A 139 7.87 -4.33 -11.67
C THR A 139 8.47 -2.94 -11.46
N ASP A 140 9.75 -2.83 -11.11
CA ASP A 140 10.43 -1.55 -10.88
C ASP A 140 10.44 -0.67 -12.14
N ALA A 141 10.66 -1.28 -13.31
CA ALA A 141 10.59 -0.58 -14.59
C ALA A 141 9.18 -0.05 -14.89
N LEU A 142 8.14 -0.82 -14.58
CA LEU A 142 6.75 -0.40 -14.74
C LEU A 142 6.37 0.69 -13.73
N VAL A 143 6.83 0.59 -12.47
CA VAL A 143 6.63 1.63 -11.45
C VAL A 143 7.22 2.95 -11.93
N SER A 144 8.46 2.93 -12.43
CA SER A 144 9.12 4.14 -12.95
C SER A 144 8.36 4.77 -14.12
N LYS A 145 7.85 3.95 -15.05
CA LYS A 145 7.01 4.44 -16.16
C LYS A 145 5.69 5.02 -15.68
N ALA A 146 5.01 4.33 -14.77
CA ALA A 146 3.75 4.78 -14.20
C ALA A 146 3.93 6.12 -13.47
N LEU A 147 4.99 6.26 -12.69
CA LEU A 147 5.34 7.50 -11.99
C LEU A 147 5.58 8.65 -12.97
N LYS A 148 6.30 8.38 -14.07
CA LYS A 148 6.55 9.37 -15.11
C LYS A 148 5.25 9.86 -15.76
N VAL A 149 4.31 8.96 -16.04
CA VAL A 149 2.99 9.35 -16.57
C VAL A 149 2.17 10.07 -15.50
N ALA A 150 2.16 9.59 -14.26
CA ALA A 150 1.46 10.25 -13.16
C ALA A 150 1.97 11.69 -12.94
N SER A 151 3.28 11.93 -13.06
CA SER A 151 3.86 13.27 -12.90
C SER A 151 3.35 14.30 -13.91
N THR A 152 2.87 13.87 -15.09
CA THR A 152 2.29 14.82 -16.07
C THR A 152 0.95 15.39 -15.60
N TYR A 153 0.32 14.77 -14.60
CA TYR A 153 -0.93 15.24 -14.01
C TYR A 153 -0.72 16.16 -12.80
N CYS A 154 0.52 16.52 -12.43
CA CYS A 154 0.80 17.37 -11.27
C CYS A 154 -0.02 18.67 -11.28
N SER A 155 -0.03 19.38 -12.42
CA SER A 155 -0.80 20.61 -12.58
C SER A 155 -2.32 20.44 -12.51
N VAL A 156 -2.84 19.23 -12.75
CA VAL A 156 -4.26 18.92 -12.57
C VAL A 156 -4.56 18.78 -11.08
N VAL A 157 -3.69 18.11 -10.34
CA VAL A 157 -3.83 17.90 -8.89
C VAL A 157 -3.68 19.23 -8.13
N GLU A 158 -2.73 20.07 -8.51
CA GLU A 158 -2.54 21.41 -7.92
C GLU A 158 -3.80 22.27 -8.08
N ARG A 159 -4.35 22.38 -9.30
CA ARG A 159 -5.59 23.13 -9.55
C ARG A 159 -6.79 22.57 -8.78
N LEU A 160 -6.85 21.26 -8.58
CA LEU A 160 -7.89 20.65 -7.75
C LEU A 160 -7.71 21.02 -6.28
N ALA A 161 -6.46 21.02 -5.79
CA ALA A 161 -6.14 21.42 -4.43
C ALA A 161 -6.53 22.88 -4.15
N ASP A 162 -6.26 23.79 -5.09
CA ASP A 162 -6.65 25.21 -4.95
C ASP A 162 -8.18 25.37 -4.80
N VAL A 163 -8.95 24.71 -5.68
CA VAL A 163 -10.43 24.77 -5.61
C VAL A 163 -10.97 24.15 -4.32
N LEU A 164 -10.37 23.04 -3.86
CA LEU A 164 -10.75 22.42 -2.59
C LEU A 164 -10.38 23.31 -1.39
N ALA A 165 -9.26 24.02 -1.45
CA ALA A 165 -8.85 24.96 -0.41
C ALA A 165 -9.82 26.15 -0.32
N ASP A 166 -10.20 26.73 -1.46
CA ASP A 166 -11.21 27.80 -1.49
C ASP A 166 -12.53 27.32 -0.89
N LEU A 167 -12.99 26.12 -1.27
CA LEU A 167 -14.22 25.54 -0.76
C LEU A 167 -14.15 25.27 0.75
N ASP A 168 -13.00 24.77 1.25
CA ASP A 168 -12.78 24.53 2.67
C ASP A 168 -12.84 25.83 3.47
N VAL A 169 -12.18 26.89 2.99
CA VAL A 169 -12.20 28.21 3.64
C VAL A 169 -13.61 28.79 3.66
N PHE A 170 -14.34 28.77 2.55
CA PHE A 170 -15.71 29.29 2.51
C PHE A 170 -16.67 28.47 3.38
N ALA A 171 -16.55 27.14 3.38
CA ALA A 171 -17.36 26.28 4.23
C ALA A 171 -17.05 26.51 5.72
N ALA A 172 -15.77 26.66 6.08
CA ALA A 172 -15.34 26.95 7.44
C ALA A 172 -15.84 28.33 7.92
N LEU A 173 -15.76 29.36 7.07
CA LEU A 173 -16.29 30.69 7.37
C LEU A 173 -17.81 30.65 7.57
N ALA A 174 -18.55 30.01 6.65
CA ALA A 174 -20.00 29.88 6.75
C ALA A 174 -20.42 29.12 8.02
N ARG A 175 -19.72 28.03 8.34
CA ARG A 175 -19.96 27.26 9.57
C ARG A 175 -19.68 28.10 10.81
N THR A 176 -18.60 28.88 10.80
CA THR A 176 -18.24 29.76 11.92
C THR A 176 -19.29 30.83 12.12
N ALA A 177 -19.75 31.47 11.03
CA ALA A 177 -20.79 32.49 11.07
C ALA A 177 -22.14 31.97 11.62
N LEU A 178 -22.50 30.72 11.30
CA LEU A 178 -23.75 30.10 11.76
C LEU A 178 -23.68 29.56 13.20
N ALA A 179 -22.52 29.07 13.62
CA ALA A 179 -22.35 28.42 14.91
C ALA A 179 -21.86 29.39 16.01
N ALA A 180 -21.45 30.60 15.64
CA ALA A 180 -20.98 31.58 16.60
C ALA A 180 -22.10 32.00 17.58
N PRO A 181 -21.74 32.33 18.84
CA PRO A 181 -22.68 32.84 19.84
C PRO A 181 -23.11 34.29 19.59
N CYS A 182 -22.55 34.93 18.56
CA CYS A 182 -22.92 36.25 18.07
C CYS A 182 -23.21 36.16 16.57
N THR A 183 -24.09 37.04 16.08
CA THR A 183 -24.52 37.02 14.68
C THR A 183 -23.44 37.67 13.81
N PHE A 184 -22.97 36.95 12.80
CA PHE A 184 -22.13 37.51 11.75
C PHE A 184 -23.03 38.12 10.67
N VAL A 185 -22.62 39.27 10.14
CA VAL A 185 -23.29 39.95 9.03
C VAL A 185 -22.29 40.16 7.89
N ARG A 186 -22.81 40.24 6.65
CA ARG A 186 -21.98 40.56 5.49
C ARG A 186 -21.72 42.06 5.50
N ALA A 187 -20.47 42.46 5.67
CA ALA A 187 -20.08 43.87 5.58
C ALA A 187 -20.22 44.41 4.16
N GLU A 188 -20.66 45.67 4.05
CA GLU A 188 -20.57 46.46 2.83
C GLU A 188 -19.19 47.13 2.80
N VAL A 189 -18.50 47.05 1.66
CA VAL A 189 -17.14 47.58 1.53
C VAL A 189 -17.22 48.93 0.83
N ASP A 190 -16.85 50.01 1.53
CA ASP A 190 -16.66 51.32 0.93
C ASP A 190 -15.33 51.37 0.17
N GLU A 191 -15.41 51.44 -1.17
CA GLU A 191 -14.22 51.54 -2.04
C GLU A 191 -13.48 52.87 -1.88
N THR A 192 -14.14 53.92 -1.36
CA THR A 192 -13.54 55.24 -1.19
C THR A 192 -12.69 55.33 0.08
N GLY A 193 -12.88 54.41 1.03
CA GLY A 193 -12.17 54.36 2.30
C GLY A 193 -12.37 55.60 3.15
N LYS A 194 -13.54 56.23 3.06
CA LYS A 194 -13.87 57.46 3.78
C LYS A 194 -14.64 57.18 5.07
N ASP A 195 -15.48 56.16 5.03
CA ASP A 195 -16.39 55.83 6.12
C ASP A 195 -16.09 54.44 6.67
N TYR A 196 -16.06 54.33 8.00
CA TYR A 196 -15.94 53.06 8.72
C TYR A 196 -16.95 53.05 9.86
N VAL A 197 -18.12 52.46 9.58
CA VAL A 197 -19.27 52.42 10.48
C VAL A 197 -19.56 50.98 10.86
N ILE A 198 -19.70 50.70 12.16
CA ILE A 198 -20.11 49.40 12.69
C ILE A 198 -21.17 49.63 13.76
N ASP A 199 -22.37 49.13 13.50
CA ASP A 199 -23.46 49.12 14.48
C ASP A 199 -23.47 47.81 15.26
N GLY A 200 -23.63 47.88 16.58
CA GLY A 200 -23.80 46.74 17.45
C GLY A 200 -22.59 45.80 17.52
N ALA A 201 -21.37 46.35 17.46
CA ALA A 201 -20.15 45.57 17.46
C ALA A 201 -19.92 44.83 18.78
N VAL A 202 -19.51 43.56 18.67
CA VAL A 202 -19.07 42.72 19.80
C VAL A 202 -17.76 42.01 19.46
N HIS A 203 -16.89 41.83 20.44
CA HIS A 203 -15.64 41.11 20.22
C HIS A 203 -15.89 39.60 20.17
N VAL A 204 -15.87 39.02 18.96
CA VAL A 204 -16.20 37.60 18.69
C VAL A 204 -15.55 36.62 19.66
N LEU A 205 -14.22 36.70 19.87
CA LEU A 205 -13.53 35.74 20.75
C LEU A 205 -13.89 35.90 22.23
N VAL A 206 -14.28 37.09 22.67
CA VAL A 206 -14.63 37.30 24.08
C VAL A 206 -16.04 36.77 24.34
N VAL A 207 -16.97 37.00 23.41
CA VAL A 207 -18.30 36.39 23.46
C VAL A 207 -18.21 34.86 23.43
N ALA A 208 -17.32 34.31 22.59
CA ALA A 208 -17.13 32.87 22.49
C ALA A 208 -16.52 32.19 23.74
N ASN A 209 -15.73 32.92 24.53
CA ASN A 209 -15.05 32.38 25.71
C ASN A 209 -15.68 32.81 27.04
N SER A 210 -16.77 33.57 27.02
CA SER A 210 -17.45 34.07 28.21
C SER A 210 -18.79 33.37 28.43
N GLN A 211 -19.17 33.18 29.69
CA GLN A 211 -20.53 32.76 30.08
C GLN A 211 -21.44 33.94 30.43
N GLN A 212 -20.93 35.17 30.35
CA GLN A 212 -21.66 36.39 30.68
C GLN A 212 -22.19 37.07 29.43
N SER A 213 -23.34 37.73 29.56
CA SER A 213 -23.92 38.57 28.51
C SER A 213 -22.99 39.73 28.15
N TYR A 214 -22.91 40.08 26.86
CA TYR A 214 -22.07 41.15 26.36
C TYR A 214 -22.90 42.36 25.91
N VAL A 215 -22.34 43.56 26.09
CA VAL A 215 -22.93 44.81 25.62
C VAL A 215 -22.32 45.17 24.28
N ALA A 216 -23.16 45.36 23.27
CA ALA A 216 -22.75 45.78 21.93
C ALA A 216 -22.46 47.29 21.91
N ASN A 217 -21.46 47.70 21.14
CA ASN A 217 -21.08 49.11 20.99
C ASN A 217 -21.02 49.51 19.52
N ASP A 218 -21.43 50.74 19.24
CA ASP A 218 -21.36 51.31 17.89
C ASP A 218 -20.01 52.02 17.71
N LEU A 219 -19.52 52.05 16.47
CA LEU A 219 -18.32 52.77 16.08
C LEU A 219 -18.61 53.52 14.77
N ASP A 220 -18.37 54.82 14.78
CA ASP A 220 -18.54 55.68 13.62
C ASP A 220 -17.25 56.50 13.40
N MET A 221 -16.63 56.32 12.24
CA MET A 221 -15.39 56.98 11.86
C MET A 221 -15.50 57.50 10.42
N HIS A 222 -15.42 58.82 10.29
CA HIS A 222 -15.40 59.53 9.01
C HIS A 222 -14.06 60.24 8.84
N ARG A 223 -13.47 60.16 7.64
CA ARG A 223 -12.14 60.74 7.40
C ARG A 223 -12.12 62.28 7.36
N ASP A 224 -13.23 62.88 6.95
CA ASP A 224 -13.33 64.31 6.65
C ASP A 224 -13.91 65.16 7.82
N THR A 225 -14.14 64.55 8.98
CA THR A 225 -14.62 65.20 10.23
C THR A 225 -13.84 64.70 11.43
#